data_AF-A0A8J3YTG4-F1
#
_entry.id   AF-A0A8J3YTG4-F1
#
_cell.length_a   1.000
_cell.length_b   1.000
_cell.length_c   1.000
_cell.angle_alpha   90.00
_cell.angle_beta   90.00
_cell.angle_gamma   90.00
#
_symmetry.space_group_name_H-M   'P 1'
#
loop_
_entity.id
_entity.type
_entity.pdbx_description
1 polymer ?
#
loop_
_entity_poly.entity_id
_entity_poly.type
_entity_poly.pdbx_seq_one_letter_code
_entity_poly.pdbx_strand_id
1 'polypeptide(L)'
;MDTDGRRLQRLADRADHLAHGSDPGRAFFDFFTELVHECRGGDSFGEVAPAAGSDANRPEHLVLIALARLLERAQRTGRVRPDVSAHELRAVIVGTGAALRHAGDGARALAIVVDGLRLA
;
A
#
# COMPACT_ATOMS: atom_id res chain seq x y z
N MET A 1 -22.23 -6.80 6.75
CA MET A 1 -20.86 -6.35 6.39
C MET A 1 -20.27 -7.41 5.49
N ASP A 2 -20.07 -7.05 4.23
CA ASP A 2 -19.59 -7.95 3.18
C ASP A 2 -18.11 -8.28 3.38
N THR A 3 -17.64 -9.38 2.77
CA THR A 3 -16.29 -9.92 3.00
C THR A 3 -15.19 -8.92 2.63
N ASP A 4 -15.42 -8.09 1.62
CA ASP A 4 -14.47 -7.05 1.17
C ASP A 4 -14.32 -5.92 2.19
N GLY A 5 -15.41 -5.48 2.83
CA GLY A 5 -15.34 -4.47 3.88
C GLY A 5 -14.55 -4.93 5.10
N ARG A 6 -14.71 -6.20 5.52
CA ARG A 6 -13.89 -6.82 6.58
C ARG A 6 -12.41 -6.87 6.21
N ARG A 7 -12.11 -7.19 4.94
CA ARG A 7 -10.74 -7.26 4.43
C ARG A 7 -10.07 -5.89 4.42
N LEU A 8 -10.76 -4.87 3.90
CA LEU A 8 -10.28 -3.49 3.88
C LEU A 8 -10.07 -2.96 5.31
N GLN A 9 -10.98 -3.23 6.25
CA GLN A 9 -10.78 -2.84 7.64
C GLN A 9 -9.51 -3.46 8.22
N ARG A 10 -9.25 -4.75 8.01
CA ARG A 10 -8.01 -5.40 8.47
C ARG A 10 -6.76 -4.78 7.86
N LEU A 11 -6.80 -4.36 6.60
CA LEU A 11 -5.68 -3.65 5.96
C LEU A 11 -5.45 -2.28 6.61
N ALA A 12 -6.51 -1.54 6.91
CA ALA A 12 -6.41 -0.26 7.59
C ALA A 12 -5.83 -0.41 9.00
N ASP A 13 -6.36 -1.35 9.79
CA ASP A 13 -5.89 -1.64 11.16
C ASP A 13 -4.41 -2.06 11.16
N ARG A 14 -4.01 -2.88 10.18
CA ARG A 14 -2.63 -3.34 10.04
C ARG A 14 -1.69 -2.20 9.66
N ALA A 15 -2.06 -1.38 8.68
CA ALA A 15 -1.24 -0.22 8.29
C ALA A 15 -1.06 0.75 9.47
N ASP A 16 -2.11 1.01 10.25
CA ASP A 16 -2.05 1.87 11.44
C ASP A 16 -1.19 1.24 12.55
N HIS A 17 -1.30 -0.07 12.79
CA HIS A 17 -0.41 -0.77 13.73
C HIS A 17 1.06 -0.63 13.33
N LEU A 18 1.40 -0.85 12.05
CA LEU A 18 2.76 -0.74 11.55
C LEU A 18 3.31 0.70 11.65
N ALA A 19 2.44 1.70 11.49
CA ALA A 19 2.81 3.11 11.63
C ALA A 19 3.22 3.47 13.08
N HIS A 20 2.69 2.77 14.07
CA HIS A 20 3.01 2.95 15.50
C HIS A 20 4.06 1.96 16.02
N GLY A 21 4.57 1.07 15.15
CA GLY A 21 5.62 0.12 15.49
C GLY A 21 7.00 0.74 15.64
N SER A 22 7.99 -0.08 16.02
CA SER A 22 9.36 0.35 16.31
C SER A 22 10.19 0.66 15.05
N ASP A 23 9.87 0.05 13.91
CA ASP A 23 10.56 0.28 12.63
C ASP A 23 9.54 0.46 11.48
N PRO A 24 8.88 1.62 11.39
CA PRO A 24 7.89 1.88 10.35
C PRO A 24 8.51 1.88 8.95
N GLY A 25 9.81 2.16 8.82
CA GLY A 25 10.52 2.15 7.54
C GLY A 25 10.67 0.74 6.96
N ARG A 26 11.05 -0.24 7.79
CA ARG A 26 11.09 -1.66 7.35
C ARG A 26 9.67 -2.19 7.13
N ALA A 27 8.78 -1.92 8.08
CA ALA A 27 7.40 -2.37 8.03
C ALA A 27 6.66 -1.89 6.76
N PHE A 28 6.98 -0.68 6.29
CA PHE A 28 6.45 -0.15 5.04
C PHE A 28 6.74 -1.04 3.84
N PHE A 29 8.00 -1.45 3.64
CA PHE A 29 8.37 -2.26 2.48
C PHE A 29 7.80 -3.68 2.55
N ASP A 30 7.76 -4.26 3.76
CA ASP A 30 7.11 -5.56 4.00
C ASP A 30 5.62 -5.47 3.61
N PHE A 31 4.91 -4.44 4.11
CA PHE A 31 3.49 -4.24 3.82
C PHE A 31 3.21 -3.87 2.36
N PHE A 32 4.05 -3.04 1.74
CA PHE A 32 3.96 -2.71 0.30
C PHE A 32 4.04 -3.98 -0.56
N THR A 33 5.00 -4.85 -0.24
CA THR A 33 5.20 -6.13 -0.95
C THR A 33 3.95 -7.02 -0.83
N GLU A 34 3.39 -7.13 0.37
CA GLU A 34 2.15 -7.88 0.60
C GLU A 34 0.98 -7.31 -0.23
N LEU A 35 0.75 -5.99 -0.20
CA LEU A 35 -0.32 -5.36 -0.97
C LEU A 35 -0.17 -5.57 -2.49
N VAL A 36 1.06 -5.54 -3.01
CA VAL A 36 1.33 -5.84 -4.42
C VAL A 36 0.96 -7.29 -4.76
N HIS A 37 1.29 -8.25 -3.88
CA HIS A 37 0.93 -9.65 -4.07
C HIS A 37 -0.59 -9.88 -4.02
N GLU A 38 -1.30 -9.19 -3.12
CA GLU A 38 -2.76 -9.17 -3.08
C GLU A 38 -3.36 -8.66 -4.40
N CYS A 39 -2.88 -7.52 -4.91
CA CYS A 39 -3.36 -6.96 -6.18
C CYS A 39 -3.02 -7.85 -7.40
N ARG A 40 -1.90 -8.58 -7.37
CA ARG A 40 -1.56 -9.57 -8.40
C ARG A 40 -2.63 -10.64 -8.52
N GLY A 41 -3.22 -11.07 -7.40
CA GLY A 41 -4.29 -12.09 -7.34
C GLY A 41 -5.65 -11.64 -7.88
N GLY A 42 -5.85 -10.34 -8.14
CA GLY A 42 -7.17 -9.81 -8.53
C GLY A 42 -7.91 -9.09 -7.40
N ASP A 43 -7.30 -8.91 -6.23
CA ASP A 43 -8.03 -8.42 -5.07
C ASP A 43 -8.42 -6.93 -5.14
N SER A 44 -9.55 -6.64 -4.49
CA SER A 44 -10.32 -5.39 -4.53
C SER A 44 -9.61 -4.13 -4.02
N PHE A 45 -8.43 -4.22 -3.40
CA PHE A 45 -7.67 -3.01 -3.01
C PHE A 45 -7.42 -2.10 -4.22
N GLY A 46 -7.25 -2.69 -5.41
CA GLY A 46 -7.13 -1.96 -6.67
C GLY A 46 -8.45 -1.51 -7.28
N GLU A 47 -9.52 -2.29 -7.13
CA GLU A 47 -10.82 -2.02 -7.76
C GLU A 47 -11.62 -0.93 -7.04
N VAL A 48 -11.47 -0.82 -5.72
CA VAL A 48 -12.19 0.19 -4.92
C VAL A 48 -11.32 1.42 -4.74
N ALA A 49 -11.36 2.32 -5.71
CA ALA A 49 -10.78 3.64 -5.56
C ALA A 49 -11.72 4.54 -4.75
N PRO A 50 -11.24 5.27 -3.75
CA PRO A 50 -12.06 6.28 -3.09
C PRO A 50 -12.48 7.34 -4.11
N ALA A 51 -13.78 7.44 -4.35
CA ALA A 51 -14.33 8.43 -5.26
C ALA A 51 -14.37 9.80 -4.57
N ALA A 52 -14.04 10.86 -5.30
CA ALA A 52 -14.15 12.23 -4.79
C ALA A 52 -15.59 12.50 -4.31
N GLY A 53 -15.72 13.01 -3.08
CA GLY A 53 -17.03 13.28 -2.45
C GLY A 53 -17.74 12.07 -1.84
N SER A 54 -17.12 10.88 -1.84
CA SER A 54 -17.66 9.73 -1.11
C SER A 54 -17.33 9.78 0.38
N ASP A 55 -18.16 9.12 1.20
CA ASP A 55 -18.05 9.14 2.66
C ASP A 55 -16.63 8.73 3.12
N ALA A 56 -16.01 9.59 3.95
CA ALA A 56 -14.68 9.37 4.50
C ALA A 56 -14.62 8.14 5.42
N ASN A 57 -15.77 7.66 5.89
CA ASN A 57 -15.90 6.45 6.69
C ASN A 57 -15.98 5.16 5.84
N ARG A 58 -15.89 5.26 4.51
CA ARG A 58 -15.81 4.07 3.66
C ARG A 58 -14.49 3.33 3.87
N PRO A 59 -14.49 1.98 3.88
CA PRO A 59 -13.29 1.19 4.17
C PRO A 59 -12.08 1.53 3.30
N GLU A 60 -12.27 1.83 2.02
CA GLU A 60 -11.19 2.22 1.11
C GLU A 60 -10.52 3.55 1.48
N HIS A 61 -11.27 4.51 2.04
CA HIS A 61 -10.72 5.76 2.56
C HIS A 61 -9.90 5.50 3.83
N LEU A 62 -10.42 4.65 4.72
CA LEU A 62 -9.72 4.27 5.95
C LEU A 62 -8.37 3.60 5.64
N VAL A 63 -8.32 2.72 4.63
CA VAL A 63 -7.04 2.12 4.19
C VAL A 63 -6.10 3.19 3.64
N LEU A 64 -6.57 4.12 2.79
CA LEU A 64 -5.70 5.19 2.29
C LEU A 64 -5.17 6.10 3.40
N ILE A 65 -6.00 6.44 4.39
CA ILE A 65 -5.58 7.26 5.55
C ILE A 65 -4.51 6.52 6.36
N ALA A 66 -4.72 5.24 6.65
CA ALA A 66 -3.75 4.43 7.39
C ALA A 66 -2.45 4.23 6.59
N LEU A 67 -2.54 4.01 5.28
CA LEU A 67 -1.40 3.91 4.38
C LEU A 67 -0.60 5.23 4.33
N ALA A 68 -1.29 6.37 4.30
CA ALA A 68 -0.66 7.69 4.37
C ALA A 68 0.13 7.87 5.67
N ARG A 69 -0.43 7.46 6.81
CA ARG A 69 0.28 7.50 8.10
C ARG A 69 1.52 6.63 8.11
N LEU A 70 1.42 5.39 7.63
CA LEU A 70 2.56 4.47 7.55
C LEU A 70 3.65 5.03 6.63
N LEU A 71 3.27 5.52 5.44
CA LEU A 71 4.19 6.15 4.50
C LEU A 71 4.91 7.33 5.13
N GLU A 72 4.17 8.25 5.77
CA GLU A 72 4.75 9.42 6.42
C GLU A 72 5.70 9.03 7.57
N ARG A 73 5.37 8.01 8.35
CA ARG A 73 6.26 7.47 9.39
C ARG A 73 7.51 6.84 8.80
N ALA A 74 7.38 6.08 7.71
CA ALA A 74 8.51 5.48 7.00
C ALA A 74 9.42 6.54 6.37
N GLN A 75 8.86 7.58 5.76
CA GLN A 75 9.60 8.74 5.22
C GLN A 75 10.41 9.45 6.31
N ARG A 76 9.84 9.66 7.51
CA ARG A 76 10.55 10.24 8.65
C ARG A 76 11.75 9.41 9.14
N THR A 77 11.81 8.11 8.84
CA THR A 77 12.99 7.28 9.14
C THR A 77 14.13 7.46 8.13
N GLY A 78 13.91 8.19 7.04
CA GLY A 78 14.88 8.35 5.95
C GLY A 78 15.04 7.12 5.06
N ARG A 79 14.13 6.13 5.15
CA ARG A 79 14.19 4.91 4.32
C ARG A 79 13.37 4.99 3.04
N VAL A 80 12.37 5.86 3.00
CA VAL A 80 11.44 6.03 1.88
C VAL A 80 11.53 7.46 1.36
N ARG A 81 11.52 7.64 0.05
CA ARG A 81 11.55 8.96 -0.59
C ARG A 81 10.36 9.85 -0.16
N PRO A 82 10.57 11.14 0.14
CA PRO A 82 9.55 12.01 0.73
C PRO A 82 8.56 12.59 -0.29
N ASP A 83 8.84 12.47 -1.59
CA ASP A 83 8.09 13.06 -2.70
C ASP A 83 6.97 12.16 -3.25
N VAL A 84 6.63 11.09 -2.53
CA VAL A 84 5.54 10.18 -2.88
C VAL A 84 4.36 10.39 -1.94
N SER A 85 3.17 10.56 -2.50
CA SER A 85 1.90 10.62 -1.77
C SER A 85 1.26 9.24 -1.61
N ALA A 86 0.32 9.10 -0.67
CA ALA A 86 -0.44 7.86 -0.49
C ALA A 86 -1.29 7.48 -1.72
N HIS A 87 -1.75 8.48 -2.48
CA HIS A 87 -2.53 8.25 -3.70
C HIS A 87 -1.64 7.67 -4.82
N GLU A 88 -0.45 8.26 -5.03
CA GLU A 88 0.54 7.72 -5.96
C GLU A 88 1.03 6.35 -5.51
N LEU A 89 1.27 6.15 -4.22
CA LEU A 89 1.65 4.86 -3.66
C LEU A 89 0.59 3.80 -3.96
N ARG A 90 -0.71 4.11 -3.76
CA ARG A 90 -1.79 3.19 -4.15
C ARG A 90 -1.74 2.88 -5.64
N ALA A 91 -1.57 3.88 -6.49
CA ALA A 91 -1.46 3.66 -7.94
C ALA A 91 -0.28 2.74 -8.30
N VAL A 92 0.87 2.93 -7.65
CA VAL A 92 2.06 2.07 -7.81
C VAL A 92 1.78 0.65 -7.36
N ILE A 93 1.13 0.44 -6.20
CA ILE A 93 0.77 -0.90 -5.69
C ILE A 93 -0.11 -1.64 -6.70
N VAL A 94 -1.19 -0.99 -7.15
CA VAL A 94 -2.17 -1.57 -8.07
C VAL A 94 -1.54 -1.86 -9.43
N GLY A 95 -0.81 -0.89 -9.99
CA GLY A 95 -0.12 -1.03 -11.27
C GLY A 95 0.96 -2.11 -11.23
N THR A 96 1.74 -2.19 -10.14
CA THR A 96 2.75 -3.24 -9.95
C THR A 96 2.09 -4.60 -9.86
N GLY A 97 1.05 -4.77 -9.03
CA GLY A 97 0.30 -6.03 -8.93
C GLY A 97 -0.23 -6.51 -10.28
N ALA A 98 -0.81 -5.61 -11.07
CA ALA A 98 -1.27 -5.92 -12.43
C ALA A 98 -0.12 -6.32 -13.37
N ALA A 99 0.98 -5.56 -13.37
CA ALA A 99 2.16 -5.84 -14.21
C ALA A 99 2.80 -7.20 -13.87
N LEU A 100 2.84 -7.56 -12.58
CA LEU A 100 3.41 -8.83 -12.13
C LEU A 100 2.61 -10.07 -12.58
N ARG A 101 1.40 -9.91 -13.12
CA ARG A 101 0.66 -11.02 -13.78
C ARG A 101 1.30 -11.45 -15.10
N HIS A 102 2.07 -10.56 -15.72
CA HIS A 102 2.77 -10.80 -16.98
C HIS A 102 4.25 -11.14 -16.77
N ALA A 103 4.76 -11.01 -15.54
CA ALA A 103 6.08 -11.46 -15.16
C ALA A 103 6.03 -12.89 -14.62
N GLY A 104 7.10 -13.68 -14.78
CA GLY A 104 7.20 -15.04 -14.24
C GLY A 104 7.08 -15.09 -12.72
N ASP A 105 8.20 -15.20 -12.00
CA ASP A 105 8.16 -15.07 -10.53
C ASP A 105 7.84 -13.63 -10.09
N GLY A 106 8.17 -12.64 -10.92
CA GLY A 106 7.94 -11.22 -10.67
C GLY A 106 8.90 -10.60 -9.65
N ALA A 107 9.83 -11.37 -9.08
CA ALA A 107 10.68 -10.95 -7.97
C ALA A 107 11.60 -9.79 -8.37
N ARG A 108 12.21 -9.88 -9.55
CA ARG A 108 13.10 -8.80 -10.05
C ARG A 108 12.33 -7.52 -10.37
N ALA A 109 11.14 -7.64 -10.95
CA ALA A 109 10.29 -6.49 -11.26
C ALA A 109 9.83 -5.77 -9.98
N LEU A 110 9.42 -6.53 -8.96
CA LEU A 110 9.08 -5.97 -7.65
C LEU A 110 10.29 -5.28 -7.00
N ALA A 111 11.47 -5.90 -7.04
CA ALA A 111 12.69 -5.32 -6.48
C ALA A 111 13.02 -3.95 -7.11
N ILE A 112 12.85 -3.78 -8.42
CA ILE A 112 13.05 -2.50 -9.12
C ILE A 112 12.11 -1.42 -8.57
N VAL A 113 10.84 -1.76 -8.35
CA VAL A 113 9.86 -0.81 -7.80
C VAL A 113 10.20 -0.45 -6.35
N VAL A 114 10.58 -1.44 -5.54
CA VAL A 114 11.02 -1.23 -4.15
C VAL A 114 12.28 -0.34 -4.11
N ASP A 115 13.25 -0.58 -4.99
CA ASP A 115 14.44 0.27 -5.12
C ASP A 115 14.08 1.71 -5.47
N GLY A 116 13.11 1.93 -6.37
CA GLY A 116 12.63 3.26 -6.76
C GLY A 116 11.88 4.03 -5.67
N LEU A 117 11.45 3.36 -4.59
CA LEU A 117 10.80 3.96 -3.42
C LEU A 117 11.79 4.30 -2.30
N ARG A 118 13.01 3.75 -2.33
CA ARG A 118 14.03 4.04 -1.32
C ARG A 118 14.54 5.47 -1.46
N LEU A 119 14.90 6.07 -0.32
CA LEU A 119 15.67 7.29 -0.33
C LEU A 119 17.08 6.96 -0.87
N ALA A 120 17.53 7.73 -1.87
CA ALA A 120 18.86 7.60 -2.46
C ALA A 120 19.95 8.16 -1.56
#